data_AF-A0A376U6I8-F1
#
_entry.id   AF-A0A376U6I8-F1
#
_cell.length_a   1.000
_cell.length_b   1.000
_cell.length_c   1.000
_cell.angle_alpha   90.00
_cell.angle_beta   90.00
_cell.angle_gamma   90.00
#
_symmetry.space_group_name_H-M   'P 1'
#
loop_
_entity.id
_entity.type
_entity.pdbx_description
1 polymer ?
#
loop_
_entity_poly.entity_id
_entity_poly.type
_entity_poly.pdbx_seq_one_letter_code
_entity_poly.pdbx_strand_id
1 'polypeptide(L)'
;MSQTALLALDGEGIAMQNMLVSPSMQFQEKDQSGQTSSTANAEQGIKAKELRVSGLVTFDDEAVLQRLFQLASATEASGALKKYRVANATATAINLREATFTGQIDAVPQEDRLAWQVSFHPCVKKAASRKNDRPEKATRRPAPSKQGQRARVRLPELMSQPTK
;
A
#
# COMPACT_ATOMS: atom_id res chain seq x y z
N MET A 1 -3.27 -39.26 -8.71
CA MET A 1 -2.67 -38.17 -9.49
C MET A 1 -2.54 -36.97 -8.58
N SER A 2 -1.33 -36.68 -8.09
CA SER A 2 -1.09 -35.51 -7.23
C SER A 2 -1.07 -34.26 -8.11
N GLN A 3 -1.99 -33.33 -7.87
CA GLN A 3 -2.05 -32.09 -8.63
C GLN A 3 -0.98 -31.14 -8.07
N THR A 4 0.20 -31.11 -8.72
CA THR A 4 1.21 -30.09 -8.46
C THR A 4 0.74 -28.80 -9.14
N ALA A 5 0.01 -27.98 -8.42
CA ALA A 5 -0.28 -26.63 -8.89
C ALA A 5 0.98 -25.77 -8.72
N LEU A 6 1.35 -25.03 -9.76
CA LEU A 6 2.57 -24.20 -9.79
C LEU A 6 2.24 -22.76 -9.36
N LEU A 7 3.00 -22.25 -8.39
CA LEU A 7 3.05 -20.84 -8.03
C LEU A 7 4.45 -20.36 -8.38
N ALA A 8 4.57 -19.29 -9.16
CA ALA A 8 5.87 -18.66 -9.35
C ALA A 8 5.90 -17.24 -8.76
N LEU A 9 6.98 -16.92 -8.06
CA LEU A 9 7.28 -15.62 -7.48
C LEU A 9 8.52 -15.06 -8.19
N ASP A 10 8.41 -13.92 -8.86
CA ASP A 10 9.46 -13.36 -9.73
C ASP A 10 9.97 -14.33 -10.82
N GLY A 11 9.13 -15.27 -11.25
CA GLY A 11 9.50 -16.31 -12.21
C GLY A 11 10.17 -17.54 -11.57
N GLU A 12 10.43 -17.52 -10.27
CA GLU A 12 10.89 -18.69 -9.52
C GLU A 12 9.70 -19.57 -9.13
N GLY A 13 9.67 -20.79 -9.66
CA GLY A 13 8.61 -21.76 -9.37
C GLY A 13 8.77 -22.39 -7.98
N ILE A 14 7.69 -22.37 -7.20
CA ILE A 14 7.59 -23.03 -5.90
C ILE A 14 6.79 -24.31 -6.11
N ALA A 15 7.45 -25.45 -5.89
CA ALA A 15 6.82 -26.76 -5.97
C ALA A 15 6.24 -27.14 -4.60
N MET A 16 4.93 -27.33 -4.52
CA MET A 16 4.25 -27.88 -3.35
C MET A 16 3.23 -28.92 -3.80
N GLN A 17 3.08 -29.98 -3.02
CA GLN A 17 2.06 -30.99 -3.24
C GLN A 17 0.71 -30.47 -2.73
N ASN A 18 -0.37 -30.82 -3.44
CA ASN A 18 -1.74 -30.44 -3.08
C ASN A 18 -1.89 -28.94 -2.82
N MET A 19 -1.22 -28.12 -3.64
CA MET A 19 -1.24 -26.67 -3.46
C MET A 19 -2.63 -26.10 -3.75
N LEU A 20 -3.16 -25.36 -2.77
CA LEU A 20 -4.42 -24.64 -2.83
C LEU A 20 -4.15 -23.14 -2.79
N VAL A 21 -4.73 -22.44 -3.76
CA VAL A 21 -4.63 -20.97 -3.89
C VAL A 21 -6.03 -20.39 -3.75
N SER A 22 -6.28 -19.74 -2.61
CA SER A 22 -7.60 -19.23 -2.21
C SER A 22 -7.55 -17.70 -2.14
N PRO A 23 -8.17 -16.99 -3.10
CA PRO A 23 -8.29 -15.54 -3.04
C PRO A 23 -9.37 -15.13 -2.04
N SER A 24 -9.12 -14.07 -1.27
CA SER A 24 -10.10 -13.45 -0.36
C SER A 24 -10.06 -11.93 -0.46
N MET A 25 -11.21 -11.29 -0.24
CA MET A 25 -11.33 -9.83 -0.14
C MET A 25 -12.29 -9.52 1.00
N GLN A 26 -11.89 -8.61 1.89
CA GLN A 26 -12.76 -8.09 2.94
C GLN A 26 -13.43 -6.80 2.44
N PHE A 27 -14.75 -6.75 2.48
CA PHE A 27 -15.52 -5.52 2.27
C PHE A 27 -15.74 -4.84 3.63
N GLN A 28 -15.50 -3.54 3.74
CA GLN A 28 -16.03 -2.78 4.87
C GLN A 28 -17.48 -2.44 4.54
N GLU A 29 -18.42 -3.00 5.30
CA GLU A 29 -19.79 -2.54 5.28
C GLU A 29 -19.85 -1.23 6.08
N LYS A 30 -20.34 -0.17 5.44
CA LYS A 30 -20.64 1.09 6.13
C LYS A 30 -21.84 0.82 7.02
N ASP A 31 -21.64 0.65 8.32
CA ASP A 31 -22.73 0.82 9.26
C ASP A 31 -23.25 2.26 9.08
N GLN A 32 -24.43 2.36 8.47
CA GLN A 32 -25.08 3.60 8.09
C GLN A 32 -26.18 3.94 9.11
N SER A 33 -26.03 3.53 10.38
CA SER A 33 -26.99 3.81 11.46
C SER A 33 -26.64 5.09 12.20
N GLY A 34 -26.67 6.22 11.50
CA GLY A 34 -26.48 7.51 12.15
C GLY A 34 -26.54 8.67 11.17
N GLN A 35 -27.73 9.24 10.99
CA GLN A 35 -27.91 10.51 10.30
C GLN A 35 -26.90 11.55 10.78
N THR A 36 -26.15 12.16 9.87
CA THR A 36 -26.18 13.62 9.66
C THR A 36 -25.47 13.97 8.35
N SER A 37 -26.08 14.91 7.66
CA SER A 37 -25.75 15.41 6.33
C SER A 37 -24.33 15.96 6.25
N SER A 38 -23.53 15.43 5.33
CA SER A 38 -22.54 16.20 4.55
C SER A 38 -22.06 15.34 3.37
N THR A 39 -22.08 15.93 2.19
CA THR A 39 -21.66 15.38 0.91
C THR A 39 -20.16 15.09 0.93
N ALA A 40 -19.78 13.97 1.55
CA ALA A 40 -18.48 13.36 1.41
C ALA A 40 -18.74 11.86 1.29
N ASN A 41 -18.94 11.40 0.05
CA ASN A 41 -18.71 10.01 -0.31
C ASN A 41 -17.24 9.70 -0.02
N ALA A 42 -16.92 9.50 1.26
CA ALA A 42 -15.79 8.72 1.68
C ALA A 42 -16.13 7.30 1.22
N GLU A 43 -15.74 6.99 -0.02
CA GLU A 43 -15.66 5.62 -0.53
C GLU A 43 -14.78 4.86 0.47
N GLN A 44 -15.45 4.17 1.38
CA GLN A 44 -14.81 3.42 2.44
C GLN A 44 -13.95 2.34 1.79
N GLY A 45 -12.68 2.35 2.17
CA GLY A 45 -11.63 1.65 1.48
C GLY A 45 -11.90 0.15 1.44
N ILE A 46 -12.16 -0.37 0.25
CA ILE A 46 -12.05 -1.80 -0.06
C ILE A 46 -10.70 -2.27 0.51
N LYS A 47 -10.73 -3.23 1.44
CA LYS A 47 -9.48 -3.81 1.95
C LYS A 47 -8.78 -4.56 0.81
N ALA A 48 -7.47 -4.70 0.94
CA ALA A 48 -6.63 -5.35 -0.06
C ALA A 48 -7.18 -6.72 -0.47
N LYS A 49 -6.96 -7.10 -1.73
CA LYS A 49 -7.07 -8.48 -2.17
C LYS A 49 -5.98 -9.28 -1.47
N GLU A 50 -6.36 -10.37 -0.83
CA GLU A 50 -5.47 -11.32 -0.19
C GLU A 50 -5.48 -12.61 -1.00
N LEU A 51 -4.33 -13.27 -1.07
CA LEU A 51 -4.22 -14.59 -1.65
C LEU A 51 -3.67 -15.50 -0.55
N ARG A 52 -4.42 -16.52 -0.18
CA ARG A 52 -3.95 -17.55 0.75
C ARG A 52 -3.39 -18.71 -0.08
N VAL A 53 -2.18 -19.12 0.21
CA VAL A 53 -1.56 -20.29 -0.42
C VAL A 53 -1.28 -21.31 0.68
N SER A 54 -1.70 -22.55 0.46
CA SER A 54 -1.37 -23.67 1.34
C SER A 54 -1.00 -24.90 0.54
N GLY A 55 -0.14 -25.76 1.07
CA GLY A 55 0.29 -26.98 0.41
C GLY A 55 1.17 -27.82 1.32
N LEU A 56 1.64 -28.95 0.78
CA LEU A 56 2.54 -29.87 1.46
C LEU A 56 3.94 -29.78 0.85
N VAL A 57 4.95 -29.70 1.70
CA VAL A 57 6.37 -29.85 1.35
C VAL A 57 6.90 -31.08 2.06
N THR A 58 7.37 -32.08 1.32
CA THR A 58 7.94 -33.32 1.86
C THR A 58 9.20 -33.04 2.67
N PHE A 59 9.49 -33.86 3.69
CA PHE A 59 10.69 -33.70 4.52
C PHE A 59 12.00 -33.82 3.71
N ASP A 60 12.00 -34.61 2.63
CA ASP A 60 13.10 -34.68 1.67
C ASP A 60 13.34 -33.37 0.90
N ASP A 61 12.33 -32.50 0.78
CA ASP A 61 12.38 -31.23 0.05
C ASP A 61 12.64 -30.03 0.98
N GLU A 62 13.53 -30.19 1.96
CA GLU A 62 13.90 -29.12 2.92
C GLU A 62 14.37 -27.83 2.23
N ALA A 63 15.00 -27.95 1.06
CA ALA A 63 15.46 -26.82 0.26
C ALA A 63 14.29 -25.92 -0.20
N VAL A 64 13.14 -26.51 -0.52
CA VAL A 64 11.92 -25.76 -0.88
C VAL A 64 11.41 -24.99 0.32
N LEU A 65 11.37 -25.61 1.50
CA LEU A 65 10.95 -24.96 2.73
C LEU A 65 11.88 -23.80 3.09
N GLN A 66 13.19 -24.03 3.09
CA GLN A 66 14.19 -22.98 3.33
C GLN A 66 14.01 -21.82 2.37
N ARG A 67 13.79 -22.12 1.08
CA ARG A 67 13.59 -21.09 0.05
C ARG A 67 12.33 -20.27 0.29
N LEU A 68 11.23 -20.90 0.68
CA LEU A 68 9.99 -20.21 1.04
C LEU A 68 10.21 -19.17 2.16
N PHE A 69 10.94 -19.55 3.22
CA PHE A 69 11.25 -18.64 4.33
C PHE A 69 12.22 -17.53 3.93
N GLN A 70 13.17 -17.79 3.03
CA GLN A 70 14.02 -16.74 2.45
C GLN A 70 13.22 -15.73 1.63
N LEU A 71 12.29 -16.21 0.80
CA LEU A 71 11.41 -15.33 0.02
C LEU A 71 10.49 -14.51 0.94
N ALA A 72 9.96 -15.13 2.00
CA ALA A 72 9.08 -14.45 2.95
C ALA A 72 9.77 -13.36 3.76
N SER A 73 11.05 -13.53 4.09
CA SER A 73 11.83 -12.58 4.88
C SER A 73 12.64 -11.57 4.05
N ALA A 74 12.64 -11.70 2.72
CA ALA A 74 13.42 -10.80 1.86
C ALA A 74 12.91 -9.36 1.93
N THR A 75 13.86 -8.43 1.97
CA THR A 75 13.63 -6.99 1.95
C THR A 75 14.33 -6.35 0.76
N GLU A 76 13.78 -5.24 0.29
CA GLU A 76 14.41 -4.32 -0.65
C GLU A 76 15.53 -3.54 0.05
N ALA A 77 16.39 -2.86 -0.73
CA ALA A 77 17.44 -1.99 -0.20
C ALA A 77 16.92 -0.88 0.73
N SER A 78 15.64 -0.53 0.65
CA SER A 78 14.96 0.44 1.52
C SER A 78 14.54 -0.12 2.89
N GLY A 79 14.75 -1.42 3.14
CA GLY A 79 14.25 -2.11 4.34
C GLY A 79 12.78 -2.50 4.28
N ALA A 80 12.07 -2.17 3.19
CA ALA A 80 10.70 -2.62 2.97
C ALA A 80 10.68 -4.08 2.53
N LEU A 81 9.63 -4.82 2.91
CA LEU A 81 9.39 -6.19 2.43
C LEU A 81 9.36 -6.24 0.89
N LYS A 82 10.04 -7.23 0.32
CA LYS A 82 10.18 -7.43 -1.12
C LYS A 82 8.81 -7.66 -1.78
N LYS A 83 8.62 -7.04 -2.95
CA LYS A 83 7.47 -7.30 -3.81
C LYS A 83 7.83 -8.37 -4.83
N TYR A 84 6.95 -9.34 -4.99
CA TYR A 84 7.12 -10.44 -5.92
C TYR A 84 6.07 -10.37 -7.01
N ARG A 85 6.47 -10.59 -8.26
CA ARG A 85 5.54 -10.86 -9.35
C ARG A 85 4.94 -12.24 -9.18
N VAL A 86 3.62 -12.31 -9.05
CA VAL A 86 2.89 -13.57 -8.85
C VAL A 86 2.43 -14.11 -10.20
N ALA A 87 2.85 -15.32 -10.55
CA ALA A 87 2.32 -16.07 -11.69
C ALA A 87 1.57 -17.30 -11.19
N ASN A 88 0.24 -17.22 -11.27
CA ASN A 88 -0.68 -18.31 -10.99
C ASN A 88 -2.02 -18.03 -11.69
N ALA A 89 -2.74 -19.07 -12.13
CA ALA A 89 -4.01 -18.92 -12.82
C ALA A 89 -5.08 -18.22 -11.96
N THR A 90 -5.18 -18.58 -10.67
CA THR A 90 -6.13 -17.99 -9.73
C THR A 90 -5.81 -16.52 -9.44
N ALA A 91 -4.53 -16.19 -9.26
CA ALA A 91 -4.07 -14.81 -9.09
C ALA A 91 -4.38 -13.97 -10.34
N THR A 92 -4.16 -14.53 -11.54
CA THR A 92 -4.46 -13.86 -12.81
C THR A 92 -5.96 -13.58 -12.96
N ALA A 93 -6.82 -14.52 -12.57
CA ALA A 93 -8.27 -14.37 -12.63
C ALA A 93 -8.80 -13.18 -11.81
N ILE A 94 -8.16 -12.87 -10.68
CA ILE A 94 -8.52 -11.72 -9.84
C ILE A 94 -7.70 -10.45 -10.13
N ASN A 95 -6.93 -10.43 -11.22
CA ASN A 95 -6.01 -9.35 -11.59
C ASN A 95 -4.95 -9.04 -10.50
N LEU A 96 -4.47 -10.08 -9.81
CA LEU A 96 -3.41 -9.99 -8.80
C LEU A 96 -2.08 -10.38 -9.46
N ARG A 97 -1.24 -9.37 -9.71
CA ARG A 97 0.05 -9.55 -10.42
C ARG A 97 1.27 -9.41 -9.52
N GLU A 98 1.13 -8.71 -8.41
CA GLU A 98 2.20 -8.46 -7.46
C GLU A 98 1.70 -8.71 -6.05
N ALA A 99 2.53 -9.32 -5.21
CA ALA A 99 2.22 -9.51 -3.80
C ALA A 99 3.47 -9.36 -2.94
N THR A 100 3.26 -9.05 -1.67
CA THR A 100 4.30 -9.01 -0.65
C THR A 100 3.93 -10.01 0.45
N PHE A 101 4.90 -10.73 0.98
CA PHE A 101 4.65 -11.55 2.16
C PHE A 101 4.36 -10.65 3.35
N THR A 102 3.25 -10.89 4.03
CA THR A 102 2.86 -10.12 5.22
C THR A 102 2.18 -11.05 6.23
N GLY A 103 2.19 -10.67 7.50
CA GLY A 103 1.59 -11.50 8.54
C GLY A 103 2.53 -12.65 8.89
N GLN A 104 2.09 -13.88 8.63
CA GLN A 104 2.76 -15.09 9.08
C GLN A 104 2.90 -16.12 7.94
N ILE A 105 3.98 -16.89 8.01
CA ILE A 105 4.16 -18.14 7.27
C ILE A 105 4.25 -19.26 8.30
N ASP A 106 3.42 -20.28 8.12
CA ASP A 106 3.34 -21.44 9.00
C ASP A 106 3.81 -22.69 8.24
N ALA A 107 4.58 -23.53 8.92
CA ALA A 107 5.01 -24.83 8.41
C ALA A 107 4.85 -25.86 9.53
N VAL A 108 3.72 -26.58 9.52
CA VAL A 108 3.37 -27.54 10.57
C VAL A 108 3.77 -28.95 10.13
N PRO A 109 4.64 -29.66 10.85
CA PRO A 109 4.97 -31.05 10.54
C PRO A 109 3.72 -31.95 10.55
N GLN A 110 3.62 -32.87 9.61
CA GLN A 110 2.59 -33.89 9.51
C GLN A 110 3.30 -35.24 9.49
N GLU A 111 3.35 -35.92 10.64
CA GLU A 111 4.08 -37.20 10.81
C GLU A 111 3.53 -38.29 9.88
N ASP A 112 2.20 -38.39 9.75
CA ASP A 112 1.54 -39.38 8.88
C ASP A 112 1.88 -39.21 7.39
N ARG A 113 2.30 -38.00 6.99
CA ARG A 113 2.58 -37.63 5.59
C ARG A 113 4.05 -37.38 5.32
N LEU A 114 4.91 -37.43 6.35
CA LEU A 114 6.33 -37.10 6.29
C LEU A 114 6.56 -35.76 5.54
N ALA A 115 5.74 -34.77 5.86
CA ALA A 115 5.71 -33.49 5.15
C ALA A 115 5.32 -32.35 6.09
N TRP A 116 5.73 -31.12 5.76
CA TRP A 116 5.23 -29.90 6.36
C TRP A 116 3.97 -29.42 5.62
N GLN A 117 2.89 -29.21 6.36
CA GLN A 117 1.76 -28.43 5.90
C GLN A 117 2.15 -26.95 5.97
N VAL A 118 2.46 -26.38 4.81
CA VAL A 118 2.86 -24.98 4.67
C VAL A 118 1.64 -24.13 4.35
N SER A 119 1.52 -22.97 4.97
CA SER A 119 0.46 -21.99 4.73
C SER A 119 0.97 -20.57 4.88
N PHE A 120 0.65 -19.70 3.92
CA PHE A 120 1.08 -18.30 3.96
C PHE A 120 0.08 -17.37 3.26
N HIS A 121 0.11 -16.09 3.61
CA HIS A 121 -0.78 -15.05 3.10
C HIS A 121 0.01 -13.92 2.44
N PRO A 122 0.31 -14.02 1.14
CA PRO A 122 0.80 -12.87 0.39
C PRO A 122 -0.31 -11.80 0.30
N CYS A 123 -0.13 -10.69 1.02
CA CYS A 123 -1.02 -9.54 0.91
C CYS A 123 -0.57 -8.63 -0.23
N VAL A 124 -1.52 -8.17 -1.03
CA VAL A 124 -1.25 -7.17 -2.06
C VAL A 124 -1.41 -5.80 -1.44
N LYS A 125 -0.34 -5.00 -1.44
CA LYS A 125 -0.43 -3.62 -0.95
C LYS A 125 -1.51 -2.88 -1.74
N LYS A 126 -2.47 -2.33 -0.99
CA LYS A 126 -3.53 -1.43 -1.46
C LYS A 126 -2.94 -0.38 -2.41
N ALA A 127 -3.65 -0.08 -3.50
CA ALA A 127 -3.53 1.24 -4.10
C ALA A 127 -3.84 2.24 -2.99
N ALA A 128 -2.80 2.93 -2.50
CA ALA A 128 -3.00 4.03 -1.58
C ALA A 128 -3.94 5.01 -2.27
N SER A 129 -5.05 5.34 -1.60
CA SER A 129 -5.81 6.53 -1.93
C SER A 129 -4.81 7.69 -1.87
N ARG A 130 -4.32 8.14 -3.03
CA ARG A 130 -3.60 9.40 -3.12
C ARG A 130 -4.65 10.48 -2.86
N LYS A 131 -4.78 10.88 -1.59
CA LYS A 131 -5.33 12.19 -1.28
C LYS A 131 -4.37 12.94 -0.37
N ASN A 132 -3.47 13.64 -1.07
CA ASN A 132 -3.11 15.01 -0.77
C ASN A 132 -2.13 15.25 0.40
N ASP A 133 -0.86 14.86 0.22
CA ASP A 133 0.24 15.71 0.70
C ASP A 133 0.33 16.92 -0.22
N ARG A 134 -0.58 17.88 -0.04
CA ARG A 134 -0.22 19.27 -0.32
C ARG A 134 0.60 19.69 0.89
N PRO A 135 1.88 20.11 0.74
CA PRO A 135 2.44 20.96 1.75
C PRO A 135 1.58 22.23 1.75
N GLU A 136 0.71 22.34 2.75
CA GLU A 136 0.06 23.58 3.11
C GLU A 136 1.16 24.55 3.54
N LYS A 137 1.80 25.19 2.56
CA LYS A 137 2.48 26.46 2.77
C LYS A 137 1.37 27.50 2.94
N ALA A 138 0.64 27.40 4.06
CA ALA A 138 -0.22 28.46 4.54
C ALA A 138 0.68 29.67 4.77
N THR A 139 0.60 30.58 3.82
CA THR A 139 1.06 31.94 3.88
C THR A 139 0.58 32.51 5.22
N ARG A 140 1.48 32.63 6.21
CA ARG A 140 1.27 33.52 7.35
C ARG A 140 0.98 34.88 6.77
N ARG A 141 -0.27 35.28 6.82
CA ARG A 141 -0.74 36.62 6.53
C ARG A 141 -0.92 37.30 7.88
N PRO A 142 -0.03 38.21 8.31
CA PRO A 142 -0.41 39.28 9.21
C PRO A 142 -1.10 40.40 8.43
N ALA A 143 -1.97 41.10 9.15
CA ALA A 143 -2.91 42.13 8.73
C ALA A 143 -2.33 43.29 7.88
N PRO A 144 -3.20 44.02 7.14
CA PRO A 144 -2.78 45.20 6.38
C PRO A 144 -2.37 46.35 7.33
N SER A 145 -1.09 46.70 7.31
CA SER A 145 -0.61 47.98 7.84
C SER A 145 -1.05 49.10 6.90
N LYS A 146 -2.04 49.88 7.35
CA LYS A 146 -2.31 51.23 6.80
C LYS A 146 -1.09 52.11 7.08
N GLN A 147 -0.26 52.35 6.08
CA GLN A 147 0.67 53.48 6.13
C GLN A 147 0.97 54.00 4.72
N GLY A 148 0.04 54.79 4.20
CA GLY A 148 0.16 55.44 2.90
C GLY A 148 -0.55 56.79 2.94
N GLN A 149 0.01 57.74 3.69
CA GLN A 149 -0.12 59.18 3.41
C GLN A 149 0.84 59.94 4.33
N ARG A 150 2.10 60.02 3.90
CA ARG A 150 3.02 61.02 4.42
C ARG A 150 2.72 62.28 3.62
N ALA A 151 1.81 63.09 4.14
CA ALA A 151 1.61 64.47 3.70
C ALA A 151 2.96 65.19 3.80
N ARG A 152 3.61 65.40 2.66
CA ARG A 152 4.75 66.29 2.55
C ARG A 152 4.16 67.69 2.49
N VAL A 153 3.92 68.29 3.65
CA VAL A 153 3.76 69.73 3.79
C VAL A 153 5.11 70.33 3.38
N ARG A 154 5.18 70.85 2.15
CA ARG A 154 6.26 71.74 1.72
C ARG A 154 5.64 73.13 1.66
N LEU A 155 6.15 74.01 2.52
CA LEU A 155 5.82 75.42 2.65
C LEU A 155 5.81 76.15 1.29
N PRO A 156 4.95 77.16 1.09
CA PRO A 156 4.98 78.00 -0.10
C PRO A 156 6.18 78.95 -0.04
N GLU A 157 7.09 78.84 -0.99
CA GLU A 157 8.05 79.90 -1.30
C GLU A 157 7.93 80.17 -2.80
N LEU A 158 7.00 81.07 -3.15
CA LEU A 158 7.07 81.76 -4.43
C LEU A 158 7.35 83.22 -4.14
N MET A 159 8.63 83.54 -4.26
CA MET A 159 9.19 84.86 -4.25
C MET A 159 8.53 85.74 -5.31
N SER A 160 8.27 86.98 -4.91
CA SER A 160 8.01 88.14 -5.75
C SER A 160 8.90 88.19 -6.98
N GLN A 161 8.31 88.48 -8.13
CA GLN A 161 8.98 89.23 -9.19
C GLN A 161 7.99 90.22 -9.86
N PRO A 162 8.53 91.33 -10.39
CA PRO A 162 7.86 92.62 -10.44
C PRO A 162 7.08 92.81 -11.74
N THR A 163 6.07 93.67 -11.71
CA THR A 163 5.51 94.22 -12.95
C THR A 163 5.53 95.75 -12.86
N LYS A 164 6.09 96.34 -13.92
CA LYS A 164 6.18 97.74 -14.33
C LYS A 164 5.26 98.75 -13.65
#